data_AF-A0A3D2GZV6-F1
#
_entry.id   AF-A0A3D2GZV6-F1
#
_cell.length_a   1.000
_cell.length_b   1.000
_cell.length_c   1.000
_cell.angle_alpha   90.00
_cell.angle_beta   90.00
_cell.angle_gamma   90.00
#
_symmetry.space_group_name_H-M   'P 1'
#
loop_
_entity.id
_entity.type
_entity.pdbx_description
1 polymer ?
#
loop_
_entity_poly.entity_id
_entity_poly.type
_entity_poly.pdbx_seq_one_letter_code
_entity_poly.pdbx_strand_id
1 'polypeptide(L)'
;MNAYFVDNPEMVLGDMQMVRGSHGMESDCIAYENAELGDLLRDAIQNIHAEITEYEIDDLEAEDEDLSIPADPDVCNFSFTVVDGKIYYRENSRMNPVDVSATAESRIKGMIAIRDCVRTLIAYQTED
;
A
#
# COMPACT_ATOMS: atom_id res chain seq x y z
N MET A 1 21.38 12.13 -4.71
CA MET A 1 21.25 11.07 -3.68
C MET A 1 19.99 11.36 -2.89
N ASN A 2 19.21 10.33 -2.50
CA ASN A 2 18.00 10.52 -1.68
C ASN A 2 18.42 11.09 -0.31
N ALA A 3 17.74 12.15 0.15
CA ALA A 3 18.07 12.85 1.41
C ALA A 3 18.11 11.90 2.62
N TYR A 4 17.24 10.88 2.63
CA TYR A 4 17.23 9.87 3.69
C TYR A 4 18.60 9.19 3.87
N PHE A 5 19.26 8.78 2.78
CA PHE A 5 20.59 8.14 2.86
C PHE A 5 21.73 9.12 3.13
N VAL A 6 21.51 10.43 2.92
CA VAL A 6 22.47 11.47 3.31
C VAL A 6 22.43 11.66 4.82
N ASP A 7 21.23 11.66 5.40
CA ASP A 7 21.02 11.84 6.84
C ASP A 7 21.22 10.54 7.65
N ASN A 8 21.12 9.38 6.99
CA ASN A 8 21.26 8.03 7.59
C ASN A 8 22.29 7.20 6.78
N PRO A 9 23.59 7.55 6.80
CA PRO A 9 24.62 6.88 6.00
C PRO A 9 24.78 5.39 6.35
N GLU A 10 24.48 4.99 7.58
CA GLU A 10 24.46 3.58 8.02
C GLU A 10 23.42 2.72 7.31
N MET A 11 22.45 3.34 6.63
CA MET A 11 21.45 2.64 5.82
C MET A 11 21.94 2.34 4.39
N VAL A 12 23.15 2.78 4.02
CA VAL A 12 23.78 2.46 2.74
C VAL A 12 24.68 1.23 2.91
N LEU A 13 24.36 0.14 2.21
CA LEU A 13 25.05 -1.15 2.37
C LEU A 13 26.25 -1.32 1.40
N GLY A 14 26.92 -0.23 1.06
CA GLY A 14 28.01 -0.19 0.09
C GLY A 14 28.55 1.22 -0.14
N ASP A 15 29.49 1.34 -1.08
CA ASP A 15 30.08 2.62 -1.46
C ASP A 15 29.31 3.25 -2.62
N MET A 16 28.73 4.42 -2.38
CA MET A 16 28.07 5.19 -3.42
C MET A 16 29.11 5.82 -4.36
N GLN A 17 29.09 5.42 -5.63
CA GLN A 17 30.04 5.87 -6.65
C GLN A 17 29.34 6.31 -7.94
N MET A 18 29.97 7.21 -8.68
CA MET A 18 29.53 7.56 -10.03
C MET A 18 30.19 6.61 -11.03
N VAL A 19 29.39 5.74 -11.63
CA VAL A 19 29.84 4.76 -12.63
C VAL A 19 29.29 5.13 -14.00
N ARG A 20 29.93 4.60 -15.06
CA ARG A 20 29.49 4.85 -16.43
C ARG A 20 28.52 3.75 -16.87
N GLY A 21 27.24 4.08 -16.91
CA GLY A 21 26.17 3.24 -17.44
C GLY A 21 25.99 3.37 -18.96
N SER A 22 25.01 2.64 -19.48
CA SER A 22 24.64 2.63 -20.91
C SER A 22 24.18 4.00 -21.43
N HIS A 23 23.70 4.87 -20.54
CA HIS A 23 23.12 6.18 -20.87
C HIS A 23 23.93 7.37 -20.33
N GLY A 24 25.13 7.16 -19.80
CA GLY A 24 25.97 8.21 -19.23
C GLY A 24 26.45 7.87 -17.82
N MET A 25 26.84 8.89 -17.06
CA MET A 25 27.23 8.70 -15.67
C MET A 25 25.99 8.51 -14.80
N GLU A 26 25.97 7.47 -13.98
CA GLU A 26 24.91 7.17 -13.02
C GLU A 26 25.50 6.87 -11.65
N SER A 27 24.68 7.05 -10.61
CA SER A 27 25.08 6.74 -9.24
C SER A 27 24.75 5.28 -8.96
N ASP A 28 25.71 4.54 -8.42
CA ASP A 28 25.57 3.13 -8.08
C ASP A 28 26.11 2.86 -6.66
N CYS A 29 25.62 1.82 -6.02
CA CYS A 29 26.04 1.40 -4.68
C CYS A 29 26.89 0.12 -4.79
N ILE A 30 28.20 0.29 -4.70
CA ILE A 30 29.16 -0.79 -4.88
C ILE A 30 29.29 -1.58 -3.58
N ALA A 31 29.01 -2.87 -3.62
CA ALA A 31 29.09 -3.74 -2.45
C ALA A 31 30.51 -3.77 -1.86
N TYR A 32 30.61 -3.84 -0.53
CA TYR A 32 31.89 -4.02 0.16
C TYR A 32 32.46 -5.41 -0.15
N GLU A 33 33.74 -5.48 -0.55
CA GLU A 33 34.37 -6.72 -1.02
C GLU A 33 34.37 -7.87 0.01
N ASN A 34 34.33 -7.55 1.30
CA ASN A 34 34.44 -8.54 2.40
C ASN A 34 33.27 -8.48 3.39
N ALA A 35 32.10 -7.99 2.96
CA ALA A 35 30.91 -7.95 3.80
C ALA A 35 29.78 -8.82 3.23
N GLU A 36 29.19 -9.64 4.09
CA GLU A 36 28.00 -10.41 3.75
C GLU A 36 26.75 -9.51 3.81
N LEU A 37 26.00 -9.45 2.71
CA LEU A 37 24.81 -8.59 2.61
C LEU A 37 23.78 -8.89 3.72
N GLY A 38 23.65 -10.16 4.12
CA GLY A 38 22.70 -10.56 5.15
C GLY A 38 23.03 -9.99 6.54
N ASP A 39 24.30 -9.79 6.86
CA ASP A 39 24.71 -9.20 8.12
C ASP A 39 24.54 -7.68 8.10
N LEU A 40 24.93 -7.02 7.00
CA LEU A 40 24.69 -5.60 6.78
C LEU A 40 23.20 -5.22 6.88
N LEU A 41 22.34 -6.04 6.28
CA LEU A 41 20.89 -5.82 6.33
C LEU A 41 20.34 -6.01 7.74
N ARG A 42 20.85 -7.00 8.49
CA ARG A 42 20.42 -7.27 9.86
C ARG A 42 20.69 -6.06 10.76
N ASP A 43 21.86 -5.44 10.60
CA ASP A 43 22.26 -4.25 11.33
C ASP A 43 21.44 -3.02 10.92
N ALA A 44 21.28 -2.78 9.60
CA ALA A 44 20.49 -1.65 9.09
C ALA A 44 19.02 -1.70 9.57
N ILE A 45 18.41 -2.88 9.62
CA ILE A 45 17.04 -3.04 10.12
C ILE A 45 16.90 -2.58 11.58
N GLN A 46 17.92 -2.76 12.42
CA GLN A 46 17.85 -2.31 13.82
C GLN A 46 17.79 -0.79 13.97
N ASN A 47 18.25 -0.05 12.96
CA ASN A 47 18.23 1.42 12.94
C ASN A 47 16.89 1.99 12.41
N ILE A 48 15.94 1.13 12.01
CA ILE A 48 14.62 1.57 11.57
C ILE A 48 13.77 1.86 12.81
N HIS A 49 13.61 3.14 13.11
CA HIS A 49 12.73 3.61 14.17
C HIS A 49 11.49 4.27 13.58
N ALA A 50 10.32 3.82 14.02
CA ALA A 50 9.05 4.42 13.66
C ALA A 50 8.22 4.61 14.93
N GLU A 51 7.57 5.75 15.03
CA GLU A 51 6.52 6.01 15.99
C GLU A 51 5.20 6.04 15.22
N ILE A 52 4.28 5.14 15.59
CA ILE A 52 2.92 5.18 15.08
C ILE A 52 2.15 6.08 16.04
N THR A 53 2.02 7.35 15.70
CA THR A 53 1.16 8.27 16.44
C THR A 53 -0.28 7.86 16.19
N GLU A 54 -1.03 7.52 17.24
CA GLU A 54 -2.48 7.40 17.14
C GLU A 54 -3.03 8.77 16.73
N TYR A 55 -3.86 8.77 15.68
CA TYR A 55 -4.52 9.97 15.22
C TYR A 55 -5.55 10.37 16.28
N GLU A 56 -5.25 11.39 17.09
CA GLU A 56 -6.26 12.06 17.92
C GLU A 56 -7.21 12.78 16.96
N ILE A 57 -8.41 12.21 16.76
CA ILE A 57 -9.51 12.88 16.09
C ILE A 57 -9.93 14.01 17.03
N ASP A 58 -9.84 15.25 16.56
CA ASP A 58 -10.45 16.40 17.25
C ASP A 58 -11.96 16.12 17.32
N ASP A 59 -12.48 15.89 18.53
CA ASP A 59 -13.84 15.43 18.90
C ASP A 59 -14.97 16.43 18.51
N LEU A 60 -14.92 16.99 17.30
CA LEU A 60 -15.88 17.98 16.81
C LEU A 60 -16.79 17.46 15.69
N GLU A 61 -16.60 16.22 15.21
CA GLU A 61 -17.46 15.58 14.21
C GLU A 61 -18.01 14.20 14.64
N ALA A 62 -17.81 13.79 15.90
CA ALA A 62 -18.22 12.50 16.46
C ALA A 62 -19.73 12.38 16.78
N GLU A 63 -20.60 12.79 15.85
CA GLU A 63 -22.02 12.41 15.87
C GLU A 63 -22.39 11.38 14.79
N ASP A 64 -21.46 11.00 13.91
CA ASP A 64 -21.63 9.79 13.08
C ASP A 64 -20.91 8.64 13.76
N GLU A 65 -21.67 7.68 14.31
CA GLU A 65 -21.13 6.40 14.79
C GLU A 65 -20.15 5.84 13.75
N ASP A 66 -18.96 5.41 14.18
CA ASP A 66 -17.99 4.75 13.31
C ASP A 66 -18.55 3.38 12.85
N LEU A 67 -19.40 3.43 11.83
CA LEU A 67 -20.06 2.28 11.22
C LEU A 67 -19.13 1.52 10.25
N SER A 68 -17.85 1.88 10.20
CA SER A 68 -16.88 1.20 9.35
C SER A 68 -16.47 -0.15 9.95
N ILE A 69 -16.22 -1.12 9.08
CA ILE A 69 -15.87 -2.49 9.46
C ILE A 69 -14.42 -2.80 9.06
N PRO A 70 -13.77 -3.82 9.67
CA PRO A 70 -12.46 -4.28 9.21
C PRO A 70 -12.48 -4.65 7.73
N ALA A 71 -11.42 -4.32 6.99
CA ALA A 71 -11.36 -4.61 5.58
C ALA A 71 -11.31 -6.11 5.29
N ASP A 72 -12.16 -6.56 4.36
CA ASP A 72 -12.06 -7.88 3.76
C ASP A 72 -10.78 -7.97 2.88
N PRO A 73 -9.85 -8.91 3.15
CA PRO A 73 -8.63 -9.07 2.38
C PRO A 73 -8.87 -9.42 0.92
N ASP A 74 -10.00 -10.05 0.56
CA ASP A 74 -10.32 -10.45 -0.81
C ASP A 74 -10.83 -9.27 -1.67
N VAL A 75 -11.18 -8.15 -1.04
CA VAL A 75 -11.63 -6.94 -1.73
C VAL A 75 -10.44 -6.02 -1.97
N CYS A 76 -10.14 -5.65 -3.22
CA CYS A 76 -9.03 -4.74 -3.50
C CYS A 76 -9.15 -3.40 -2.75
N ASN A 77 -8.00 -2.88 -2.32
CA ASN A 77 -7.94 -1.53 -1.74
C ASN A 77 -8.46 -0.48 -2.75
N PHE A 78 -9.08 0.58 -2.25
CA PHE A 78 -9.69 1.66 -3.04
C PHE A 78 -10.77 1.17 -4.01
N SER A 79 -11.65 0.28 -3.53
CA SER A 79 -12.74 -0.26 -4.34
C SER A 79 -14.01 -0.45 -3.54
N PHE A 80 -15.15 -0.45 -4.25
CA PHE A 80 -16.45 -0.74 -3.66
C PHE A 80 -16.70 -2.25 -3.52
N THR A 81 -17.40 -2.62 -2.47
CA THR A 81 -17.94 -3.97 -2.26
C THR A 81 -19.35 -3.91 -1.66
N VAL A 82 -20.03 -5.05 -1.59
CA VAL A 82 -21.31 -5.20 -0.92
C VAL A 82 -21.16 -6.19 0.23
N VAL A 83 -21.47 -5.75 1.45
CA VAL A 83 -21.50 -6.59 2.67
C VAL A 83 -22.88 -6.44 3.29
N ASP A 84 -23.56 -7.56 3.56
CA ASP A 84 -24.93 -7.60 4.09
C ASP A 84 -25.93 -6.69 3.35
N GLY A 85 -25.76 -6.59 2.02
CA GLY A 85 -26.61 -5.79 1.14
C GLY A 85 -26.29 -4.29 1.10
N LYS A 86 -25.39 -3.81 1.97
CA LYS A 86 -24.91 -2.42 2.03
C LYS A 86 -23.63 -2.24 1.24
N ILE A 87 -23.45 -1.05 0.66
CA ILE A 87 -22.22 -0.70 -0.07
C ILE A 87 -21.18 -0.21 0.92
N TYR A 88 -19.97 -0.74 0.77
CA TYR A 88 -18.79 -0.28 1.47
C TYR A 88 -17.71 0.12 0.47
N TYR A 89 -16.91 1.11 0.81
CA TYR A 89 -15.68 1.46 0.10
C TYR A 89 -14.48 1.12 0.98
N ARG A 90 -13.56 0.31 0.46
CA ARG A 90 -12.35 -0.09 1.18
C ARG A 90 -11.28 0.99 1.04
N GLU A 91 -10.81 1.51 2.16
CA GLU A 91 -9.62 2.34 2.26
C GLU A 91 -8.67 1.73 3.29
N ASN A 92 -7.56 1.19 2.78
CA ASN A 92 -6.52 0.51 3.53
C ASN A 92 -7.08 -0.67 4.35
N SER A 93 -7.10 -0.52 5.66
CA SER A 93 -7.52 -1.53 6.64
C SER A 93 -9.00 -1.41 7.04
N ARG A 94 -9.72 -0.41 6.53
CA ARG A 94 -11.14 -0.16 6.87
C ARG A 94 -12.04 -0.22 5.64
N MET A 95 -13.28 -0.58 5.87
CA MET A 95 -14.37 -0.51 4.90
C MET A 95 -15.42 0.46 5.44
N ASN A 96 -15.55 1.59 4.76
CA ASN A 96 -16.45 2.67 5.17
C ASN A 96 -17.80 2.49 4.47
N PRO A 97 -18.95 2.53 5.18
CA PRO A 97 -20.25 2.47 4.55
C PRO A 97 -20.46 3.69 3.67
N VAL A 98 -21.12 3.49 2.54
CA VAL A 98 -21.33 4.54 1.55
C VAL A 98 -22.83 4.75 1.37
N ASP A 99 -23.33 5.91 1.81
CA ASP A 99 -24.68 6.34 1.53
C ASP A 99 -24.72 7.12 0.22
N VAL A 100 -25.56 6.69 -0.71
CA VAL A 100 -25.68 7.24 -2.06
C VAL A 100 -27.11 7.13 -2.54
N SER A 101 -27.48 7.97 -3.52
CA SER A 101 -28.78 7.85 -4.18
C SER A 101 -29.03 6.45 -4.75
N ALA A 102 -30.29 6.01 -4.80
CA ALA A 102 -30.67 4.71 -5.36
C ALA A 102 -30.14 4.46 -6.79
N THR A 103 -30.05 5.51 -7.61
CA THR A 103 -29.46 5.44 -8.96
C THR A 103 -27.96 5.13 -8.90
N ALA A 104 -27.24 5.79 -7.99
CA ALA A 104 -25.80 5.56 -7.80
C ALA A 104 -25.54 4.19 -7.18
N GLU A 105 -26.33 3.78 -6.19
CA GLU A 105 -26.28 2.43 -5.61
C GLU A 105 -26.42 1.35 -6.69
N SER A 106 -27.44 1.48 -7.55
CA SER A 106 -27.70 0.54 -8.64
C SER A 106 -26.53 0.47 -9.64
N ARG A 107 -25.92 1.63 -9.95
CA ARG A 107 -24.74 1.70 -10.82
C ARG A 107 -23.52 1.04 -10.18
N ILE A 108 -23.25 1.30 -8.89
CA ILE A 108 -22.13 0.70 -8.16
C ILE A 108 -22.28 -0.82 -8.12
N LYS A 109 -23.46 -1.33 -7.76
CA LYS A 109 -23.76 -2.77 -7.75
C LYS A 109 -23.56 -3.41 -9.13
N GLY A 110 -24.00 -2.73 -10.20
CA GLY A 110 -23.74 -3.18 -11.58
C GLY A 110 -22.26 -3.22 -11.94
N MET A 111 -21.49 -2.20 -11.57
CA MET A 111 -20.05 -2.14 -11.82
C MET A 111 -19.26 -3.20 -11.05
N ILE A 112 -19.66 -3.49 -9.80
CA ILE A 112 -19.11 -4.60 -8.99
C ILE A 112 -19.31 -5.92 -9.73
N ALA A 113 -20.53 -6.21 -10.20
CA ALA A 113 -20.83 -7.45 -10.91
C ALA A 113 -20.01 -7.61 -12.22
N ILE A 114 -19.83 -6.52 -12.98
CA ILE A 114 -19.01 -6.53 -14.20
C ILE A 114 -17.55 -6.84 -13.84
N ARG A 115 -17.00 -6.16 -12.83
CA ARG A 115 -15.62 -6.38 -12.36
C ARG A 115 -15.39 -7.83 -11.96
N ASP A 116 -16.30 -8.39 -11.17
CA ASP A 116 -16.15 -9.75 -10.62
C ASP A 116 -16.24 -10.81 -11.73
N CYS A 117 -17.12 -10.58 -12.72
CA CYS A 117 -17.19 -11.39 -13.94
C CYS A 117 -15.88 -11.37 -14.73
N VAL A 118 -15.31 -10.18 -14.96
CA VAL A 118 -14.04 -10.02 -15.69
C VAL A 118 -12.88 -10.67 -14.92
N ARG A 119 -12.82 -10.54 -13.59
CA ARG A 119 -11.80 -11.22 -12.77
C ARG A 119 -11.90 -12.73 -12.86
N THR A 120 -13.12 -13.27 -12.83
CA THR A 120 -13.36 -14.70 -13.02
C THR A 120 -12.88 -15.16 -14.39
N LEU A 121 -13.16 -14.39 -15.45
CA LEU A 121 -12.69 -14.67 -16.80
C LEU A 121 -11.15 -14.68 -16.88
N ILE A 122 -10.48 -13.72 -16.25
CA ILE A 122 -9.01 -13.64 -16.21
C ILE A 122 -8.42 -14.84 -15.46
N ALA A 123 -9.03 -15.24 -14.33
CA ALA A 123 -8.60 -16.41 -13.58
C ALA A 123 -8.65 -17.67 -14.45
N TYR A 124 -9.77 -17.90 -15.16
CA TYR A 124 -9.88 -19.02 -16.10
C TYR A 124 -8.84 -18.99 -17.22
N GLN A 125 -8.40 -17.80 -17.67
CA GLN A 125 -7.37 -17.67 -18.70
C GLN A 125 -5.94 -17.86 -18.18
N THR A 126 -5.73 -17.79 -16.87
CA THR A 126 -4.40 -17.85 -16.24
C THR A 126 -4.12 -19.20 -15.59
N GLU A 127 -5.17 -20.00 -15.37
CA GLU A 127 -5.09 -21.37 -14.82
C GLU A 127 -4.88 -22.46 -15.89
N ASP A 128 -4.87 -22.09 -17.18
CA ASP A 128 -4.41 -22.90 -18.33
C ASP A 128 -2.91 -22.68 -18.62
#